data_AF-A0A6P0JUF2-F1
#
_entry.id   AF-A0A6P0JUF2-F1
#
_cell.length_a   1.000
_cell.length_b   1.000
_cell.length_c   1.000
_cell.angle_alpha   90.00
_cell.angle_beta   90.00
_cell.angle_gamma   90.00
#
_symmetry.space_group_name_H-M   'P 1'
#
loop_
_entity.id
_entity.type
_entity.pdbx_description
1 polymer ?
#
loop_
_entity_poly.entity_id
_entity_poly.type
_entity_poly.pdbx_seq_one_letter_code
_entity_poly.pdbx_strand_id
1 'polypeptide(L)'
;MITVLNLTDQSTLSQLFDDLLTQSQSLLVQKTQMGSTEGYIGSVTLEWVAQRVQFATELPLFQHKFDPKTHNIIRDAETIEQLQQRPLDWSRQASLVQYLAVRRHHKFPSLLVVLSPRWCDRPDAVEWDKHQQATQSAATFTPLDSAATTGLLNLEDNISLFALDGQHRLLGIQGLIKLLRTGRLDRYSKTKKITGTALTLDELSQTYDVERDSLQQLSQEKIAVEFIPAVLTGETHEAAKRRVRSIFVHVNLMAERLSKGQLTLLNEDNGFAIAARQLAVSHPLLKESANHPPRVNWDSATISANSTALTTLQALEDMACGYLSYPYPHWQPSEKGLIPLRPDAEELDAGLSQLKTLFDHLATLPSYRQLEDGIMTPDLRHFSHEKDGGDGNLLFRPVGQVALVQALGSLVYQSHLSLADIFQKLRRFDAGGGFSGMDYPQSLWYGVLYNPSKQRIQVSGKNLATQLIIYLITGSTDEFATIKLRTQFAKARTLAEDQAINLAGNLVSPKEIQLPKTI
;
A
#
# COMPACT_ATOMS: atom_id res chain seq x y z
N MET A 1 -23.75 -22.87 41.58
CA MET A 1 -24.91 -21.96 41.61
C MET A 1 -24.47 -20.67 40.95
N ILE A 2 -24.94 -20.39 39.72
CA ILE A 2 -24.75 -19.07 39.12
C ILE A 2 -25.79 -18.19 39.79
N THR A 3 -25.37 -17.31 40.69
CA THR A 3 -26.25 -16.30 41.27
C THR A 3 -26.59 -15.33 40.15
N VAL A 4 -27.75 -15.51 39.52
CA VAL A 4 -28.26 -14.55 38.54
C VAL A 4 -28.72 -13.33 39.35
N LEU A 5 -27.99 -12.23 39.22
CA LEU A 5 -28.37 -10.94 39.82
C LEU A 5 -29.78 -10.57 39.35
N ASN A 6 -30.65 -10.16 40.28
CA ASN A 6 -31.97 -9.67 39.91
C ASN A 6 -31.84 -8.32 39.17
N LEU A 7 -32.90 -7.87 38.48
CA LEU A 7 -32.86 -6.64 37.67
C LEU A 7 -32.52 -5.38 38.49
N THR A 8 -32.93 -5.35 39.76
CA THR A 8 -32.63 -4.23 40.68
C THR A 8 -31.14 -4.19 41.00
N ASP A 9 -30.54 -5.32 41.37
CA ASP A 9 -29.12 -5.45 41.69
C ASP A 9 -28.26 -5.14 40.46
N GLN A 10 -28.70 -5.54 39.26
CA GLN A 10 -28.05 -5.17 38.01
C GLN A 10 -28.08 -3.66 37.78
N SER A 11 -29.24 -3.01 37.99
CA SER A 11 -29.36 -1.56 37.83
C SER A 11 -28.50 -0.78 38.83
N THR A 12 -28.43 -1.24 40.09
CA THR A 12 -27.60 -0.63 41.12
C THR A 12 -26.11 -0.82 40.82
N LEU A 13 -25.70 -2.01 40.37
CA LEU A 13 -24.33 -2.25 39.92
C LEU A 13 -23.96 -1.38 38.72
N SER A 14 -24.85 -1.22 37.74
CA SER A 14 -24.62 -0.33 36.59
C SER A 14 -24.45 1.12 37.04
N GLN A 15 -25.31 1.63 37.93
CA GLN A 15 -25.17 3.01 38.44
C GLN A 15 -23.87 3.21 39.20
N LEU A 16 -23.51 2.29 40.10
CA LEU A 16 -22.24 2.36 40.83
C LEU A 16 -21.04 2.30 39.88
N PHE A 17 -21.14 1.52 38.82
CA PHE A 17 -20.10 1.40 37.81
C PHE A 17 -19.99 2.68 36.96
N ASP A 18 -21.11 3.27 36.56
CA ASP A 18 -21.14 4.54 35.83
C ASP A 18 -20.57 5.67 36.71
N ASP A 19 -20.94 5.75 37.99
CA ASP A 19 -20.38 6.72 38.93
C ASP A 19 -18.86 6.56 39.07
N LEU A 20 -18.38 5.31 39.18
CA LEU A 20 -16.96 4.98 39.24
C LEU A 20 -16.21 5.41 37.97
N LEU A 21 -16.79 5.19 36.80
CA LEU A 21 -16.21 5.56 35.50
C LEU A 21 -16.25 7.08 35.24
N THR A 22 -17.24 7.79 35.79
CA THR A 22 -17.44 9.22 35.56
C THR A 22 -16.62 10.08 36.52
N GLN A 23 -16.39 9.60 37.74
CA GLN A 23 -15.65 10.34 38.77
C GLN A 23 -14.13 10.15 38.71
N SER A 24 -13.65 9.12 38.03
CA SER A 24 -12.23 8.81 37.96
C SER A 24 -11.61 9.29 36.64
N GLN A 25 -10.44 9.94 36.69
CA GLN A 25 -9.56 10.07 35.52
C GLN A 25 -8.91 8.70 35.19
N SER A 26 -9.67 7.63 35.32
CA SER A 26 -9.23 6.25 35.16
C SER A 26 -9.99 5.60 34.02
N LEU A 27 -9.36 4.62 33.40
CA LEU A 27 -9.93 3.85 32.31
C LEU A 27 -10.17 2.42 32.76
N LEU A 28 -11.35 1.88 32.46
CA LEU A 28 -11.58 0.45 32.58
C LEU A 28 -10.71 -0.30 31.56
N VAL A 29 -9.86 -1.19 32.06
CA VAL A 29 -8.93 -1.96 31.26
C VAL A 29 -8.92 -3.43 31.68
N GLN A 30 -8.45 -4.26 30.77
CA GLN A 30 -8.01 -5.61 31.07
C GLN A 30 -6.47 -5.64 31.13
N LYS A 31 -5.92 -6.18 32.21
CA LYS A 31 -4.48 -6.41 32.36
C LYS A 31 -4.05 -7.55 31.44
N THR A 32 -2.97 -7.34 30.67
CA THR A 32 -2.37 -8.33 29.77
C THR A 32 -0.95 -8.66 30.24
N GLN A 33 -0.53 -9.91 29.99
CA GLN A 33 0.83 -10.36 30.25
C GLN A 33 1.30 -11.22 29.08
N MET A 34 2.33 -10.76 28.36
CA MET A 34 2.95 -11.49 27.26
C MET A 34 4.45 -11.64 27.52
N GLY A 35 4.86 -12.84 27.91
CA GLY A 35 6.23 -13.07 28.40
C GLY A 35 6.50 -12.21 29.65
N SER A 36 7.54 -11.40 29.63
CA SER A 36 7.85 -10.42 30.68
C SER A 36 7.17 -9.06 30.49
N THR A 37 6.41 -8.85 29.41
CA THR A 37 5.77 -7.57 29.14
C THR A 37 4.38 -7.53 29.76
N GLU A 38 4.23 -6.69 30.78
CA GLU A 38 2.94 -6.30 31.33
C GLU A 38 2.32 -5.17 30.49
N GLY A 39 1.01 -5.26 30.24
CA GLY A 39 0.24 -4.25 29.53
C GLY A 39 -1.20 -4.14 30.03
N TYR A 40 -1.93 -3.18 29.49
CA TYR A 40 -3.32 -2.90 29.83
C TYR A 40 -4.08 -2.51 28.57
N ILE A 41 -5.16 -3.21 28.24
CA ILE A 41 -5.95 -2.89 27.06
C ILE A 41 -7.30 -2.28 27.44
N GLY A 42 -7.65 -1.16 26.82
CA GLY A 42 -8.90 -0.43 27.04
C GLY A 42 -9.50 0.12 25.75
N SER A 43 -10.73 0.61 25.85
CA SER A 43 -11.46 1.21 24.73
C SER A 43 -11.74 2.68 25.02
N VAL A 44 -11.31 3.57 24.11
CA VAL A 44 -11.41 5.03 24.27
C VAL A 44 -11.95 5.66 23.00
N THR A 45 -12.56 6.85 23.10
CA THR A 45 -13.07 7.58 21.93
C THR A 45 -11.94 8.15 21.08
N LEU A 46 -12.19 8.36 19.79
CA LEU A 46 -11.23 9.04 18.90
C LEU A 46 -10.91 10.46 19.40
N GLU A 47 -11.91 11.16 19.95
CA GLU A 47 -11.72 12.45 20.59
C GLU A 47 -10.76 12.37 21.78
N TRP A 48 -10.93 11.40 22.67
CA TRP A 48 -10.03 11.20 23.81
C TRP A 48 -8.60 10.93 23.35
N VAL A 49 -8.41 10.08 22.35
CA VAL A 49 -7.08 9.78 21.78
C VAL A 49 -6.43 11.03 21.20
N ALA A 50 -7.18 11.83 20.43
CA ALA A 50 -6.66 13.06 19.83
C ALA A 50 -6.20 14.08 20.88
N GLN A 51 -6.86 14.13 22.03
CA GLN A 51 -6.59 15.09 23.10
C GLN A 51 -5.49 14.63 24.06
N ARG A 52 -5.45 13.34 24.41
CA ARG A 52 -4.61 12.79 25.50
C ARG A 52 -3.33 12.13 25.02
N VAL A 53 -3.28 11.62 23.79
CA VAL A 53 -2.13 10.86 23.28
C VAL A 53 -1.24 11.75 22.40
N GLN A 54 0.05 11.73 22.72
CA GLN A 54 1.11 12.47 22.03
C GLN A 54 1.94 11.56 21.11
N PHE A 55 2.69 12.16 20.20
CA PHE A 55 3.61 11.42 19.33
C PHE A 55 4.81 10.91 20.12
N ALA A 56 5.34 9.73 19.78
CA ALA A 56 6.52 9.19 20.46
C ALA A 56 7.76 10.11 20.37
N THR A 57 7.83 11.00 19.38
CA THR A 57 8.88 12.03 19.27
C THR A 57 8.87 13.05 20.40
N GLU A 58 7.74 13.18 21.11
CA GLU A 58 7.55 14.11 22.24
C GLU A 58 7.90 13.45 23.58
N LEU A 59 8.11 12.12 23.61
CA LEU A 59 8.46 11.39 24.82
C LEU A 59 9.77 11.96 25.41
N PRO A 60 9.79 12.41 26.68
CA PRO A 60 10.98 13.02 27.28
C PRO A 60 12.20 12.11 27.29
N LEU A 61 12.00 10.79 27.38
CA LEU A 61 13.06 9.80 27.19
C LEU A 61 13.89 9.99 25.90
N PHE A 62 13.33 10.66 24.87
CA PHE A 62 13.91 10.90 23.55
C PHE A 62 14.11 12.40 23.19
N GLN A 63 13.84 13.33 24.12
CA GLN A 63 13.72 14.78 23.81
C GLN A 63 15.03 15.51 23.47
N HIS A 64 16.20 14.91 23.62
CA HIS A 64 17.46 15.66 23.52
C HIS A 64 17.72 16.31 22.15
N LYS A 65 16.97 15.96 21.06
CA LYS A 65 17.17 16.52 19.70
C LYS A 65 15.87 16.67 18.87
N PHE A 66 14.81 17.30 19.39
CA PHE A 66 13.57 17.57 18.63
C PHE A 66 13.71 18.76 17.64
N ASP A 67 13.25 18.59 16.39
CA ASP A 67 13.13 19.67 15.39
C ASP A 67 11.69 20.23 15.36
N PRO A 68 11.46 21.48 15.81
CA PRO A 68 10.13 22.08 15.85
C PRO A 68 9.52 22.34 14.46
N LYS A 69 10.32 22.40 13.40
CA LYS A 69 9.80 22.61 12.04
C LYS A 69 9.20 21.33 11.47
N THR A 70 9.92 20.22 11.59
CA THR A 70 9.51 18.93 10.99
C THR A 70 8.73 18.04 11.94
N HIS A 71 8.70 18.37 13.25
CA HIS A 71 8.14 17.52 14.32
C HIS A 71 8.76 16.11 14.31
N ASN A 72 10.07 16.05 14.04
CA ASN A 72 10.86 14.83 14.01
C ASN A 72 12.15 15.04 14.83
N ILE A 73 12.87 13.97 15.14
CA ILE A 73 14.15 14.04 15.86
C ILE A 73 15.31 14.26 14.85
N ILE A 74 16.23 15.17 15.17
CA ILE A 74 17.45 15.45 14.39
C ILE A 74 18.38 14.24 14.45
N ARG A 75 18.92 13.81 13.30
CA ARG A 75 19.79 12.63 13.19
C ARG A 75 21.26 13.03 13.25
N ASP A 76 21.98 12.60 14.28
CA ASP A 76 23.43 12.69 14.42
C ASP A 76 24.04 11.48 15.13
N ALA A 77 25.38 11.47 15.28
CA ALA A 77 26.13 10.33 15.80
C ALA A 77 25.68 9.85 17.20
N GLU A 78 25.17 10.75 18.05
CA GLU A 78 24.63 10.40 19.38
C GLU A 78 23.18 9.93 19.31
N THR A 79 22.42 10.37 18.31
CA THR A 79 21.01 9.99 18.14
C THR A 79 20.81 8.70 17.36
N ILE A 80 21.80 8.20 16.61
CA ILE A 80 21.67 6.96 15.81
C ILE A 80 21.36 5.72 16.69
N GLU A 81 21.98 5.59 17.87
CA GLU A 81 21.65 4.50 18.82
C GLU A 81 20.29 4.72 19.53
N GLN A 82 19.77 5.95 19.52
CA GLN A 82 18.50 6.33 20.13
C GLN A 82 17.33 6.32 19.12
N LEU A 83 17.62 6.47 17.82
CA LEU A 83 16.66 6.61 16.73
C LEU A 83 16.43 5.31 15.98
N GLN A 84 15.45 4.55 16.46
CA GLN A 84 14.83 3.49 15.66
C GLN A 84 13.37 3.80 15.30
N GLN A 85 12.87 5.00 15.56
CA GLN A 85 11.49 5.36 15.23
C GLN A 85 11.30 5.70 13.75
N ARG A 86 10.14 5.34 13.18
CA ARG A 86 9.73 5.78 11.85
C ARG A 86 9.39 7.27 11.92
N PRO A 87 9.99 8.14 11.09
CA PRO A 87 9.64 9.55 11.08
C PRO A 87 8.17 9.75 10.73
N LEU A 88 7.55 10.78 11.31
CA LEU A 88 6.20 11.20 10.97
C LEU A 88 6.17 11.65 9.51
N ASP A 89 5.24 11.09 8.75
CA ASP A 89 5.01 11.43 7.35
C ASP A 89 3.70 12.20 7.26
N TRP A 90 3.81 13.53 7.30
CA TRP A 90 2.66 14.44 7.32
C TRP A 90 1.82 14.36 6.05
N SER A 91 2.36 13.87 4.92
CA SER A 91 1.56 13.70 3.70
C SER A 91 0.55 12.57 3.78
N ARG A 92 0.59 11.75 4.85
CA ARG A 92 -0.41 10.72 5.11
C ARG A 92 -1.63 11.23 5.88
N GLN A 93 -1.58 12.42 6.47
CA GLN A 93 -2.64 12.88 7.36
C GLN A 93 -3.99 12.97 6.64
N ALA A 94 -4.05 13.71 5.53
CA ALA A 94 -5.30 13.95 4.80
C ALA A 94 -5.93 12.64 4.30
N SER A 95 -5.12 11.70 3.79
CA SER A 95 -5.64 10.42 3.30
C SER A 95 -6.18 9.53 4.41
N LEU A 96 -5.59 9.58 5.61
CA LEU A 96 -6.11 8.87 6.79
C LEU A 96 -7.39 9.50 7.33
N VAL A 97 -7.48 10.84 7.33
CA VAL A 97 -8.73 11.53 7.69
C VAL A 97 -9.85 11.16 6.74
N GLN A 98 -9.57 11.21 5.43
CA GLN A 98 -10.55 10.85 4.43
C GLN A 98 -10.94 9.37 4.52
N TYR A 99 -10.01 8.47 4.83
CA TYR A 99 -10.32 7.07 5.10
C TYR A 99 -11.35 6.92 6.25
N LEU A 100 -11.13 7.58 7.38
CA LEU A 100 -12.08 7.55 8.51
C LEU A 100 -13.42 8.18 8.13
N ALA A 101 -13.41 9.31 7.43
CA ALA A 101 -14.62 10.07 7.14
C ALA A 101 -15.51 9.45 6.05
N VAL A 102 -14.91 8.81 5.04
CA VAL A 102 -15.62 8.36 3.83
C VAL A 102 -15.92 6.87 3.85
N ARG A 103 -15.12 6.05 4.53
CA ARG A 103 -15.27 4.60 4.44
C ARG A 103 -16.30 4.12 5.44
N ARG A 104 -17.32 3.43 4.93
CA ARG A 104 -18.34 2.76 5.75
C ARG A 104 -17.76 1.74 6.73
N HIS A 105 -16.68 1.05 6.32
CA HIS A 105 -16.02 0.02 7.12
C HIS A 105 -14.59 0.44 7.50
N HIS A 106 -14.43 1.66 8.02
CA HIS A 106 -13.13 2.07 8.55
C HIS A 106 -12.83 1.35 9.88
N LYS A 107 -11.59 0.88 10.04
CA LYS A 107 -11.12 0.28 11.29
C LYS A 107 -9.60 0.40 11.38
N PHE A 108 -9.14 1.26 12.28
CA PHE A 108 -7.73 1.23 12.65
C PHE A 108 -7.45 0.06 13.60
N PRO A 109 -6.28 -0.61 13.46
CA PRO A 109 -5.78 -1.51 14.50
C PRO A 109 -5.55 -0.72 15.81
N SER A 110 -5.30 -1.42 16.92
CA SER A 110 -5.04 -0.80 18.22
C SER A 110 -3.78 0.07 18.23
N LEU A 111 -3.78 1.12 19.04
CA LEU A 111 -2.58 1.91 19.32
C LEU A 111 -1.80 1.25 20.47
N LEU A 112 -0.47 1.19 20.33
CA LEU A 112 0.42 0.83 21.43
C LEU A 112 0.93 2.12 22.05
N VAL A 113 0.57 2.38 23.31
CA VAL A 113 0.82 3.64 24.01
C VAL A 113 1.69 3.40 25.24
N VAL A 114 2.74 4.21 25.39
CA VAL A 114 3.55 4.23 26.62
C VAL A 114 2.91 5.17 27.61
N LEU A 115 2.68 4.67 28.82
CA LEU A 115 2.20 5.44 29.97
C LEU A 115 3.42 5.88 30.81
N SER A 116 3.65 7.19 30.88
CA SER A 116 4.83 7.79 31.51
C SER A 116 4.45 8.92 32.49
N PRO A 117 4.37 8.64 33.79
CA PRO A 117 4.27 9.68 34.82
C PRO A 117 5.53 10.56 34.86
N ARG A 118 5.40 11.79 35.37
CA ARG A 118 6.49 12.77 35.43
C ARG A 118 7.76 12.30 36.16
N TRP A 119 7.63 11.37 37.11
CA TRP A 119 8.77 10.87 37.87
C TRP A 119 9.69 9.96 37.05
N CYS A 120 9.18 9.33 35.98
CA CYS A 120 9.97 8.38 35.18
C CYS A 120 11.18 9.02 34.51
N ASP A 121 11.09 10.31 34.19
CA ASP A 121 12.16 11.08 33.55
C ASP A 121 13.01 11.88 34.56
N ARG A 122 12.77 11.69 35.86
CA ARG A 122 13.44 12.40 36.95
C ARG A 122 14.27 11.43 37.80
N PRO A 123 15.58 11.29 37.55
CA PRO A 123 16.44 10.37 38.32
C PRO A 123 16.52 10.68 39.82
N ASP A 124 16.14 11.90 40.20
CA ASP A 124 16.07 12.41 41.58
C ASP A 124 14.71 12.18 42.25
N ALA A 125 13.73 11.60 41.54
CA ALA A 125 12.40 11.37 42.10
C ALA A 125 12.43 10.29 43.19
N VAL A 126 11.51 10.41 44.16
CA VAL A 126 11.43 9.51 45.33
C VAL A 126 11.09 8.07 44.95
N GLU A 127 10.54 7.89 43.76
CA GLU A 127 10.22 6.63 43.13
C GLU A 127 11.47 5.85 42.70
N TRP A 128 12.62 6.50 42.62
CA TRP A 128 13.91 5.85 42.39
C TRP A 128 14.64 5.63 43.72
N ASP A 129 15.01 4.38 43.97
CA ASP A 129 15.75 4.03 45.18
C ASP A 129 17.22 4.48 45.12
N LYS A 130 17.97 4.22 46.21
CA LYS A 130 19.40 4.53 46.30
C LYS A 130 20.28 3.84 45.25
N HIS A 131 19.76 2.80 44.58
CA HIS A 131 20.41 2.07 43.50
C HIS A 131 19.89 2.47 42.11
N GLN A 132 19.10 3.55 42.02
CA GLN A 132 18.46 4.02 40.78
C GLN A 132 17.53 2.97 40.16
N GLN A 133 16.87 2.17 41.01
CA GLN A 133 15.82 1.23 40.64
C GLN A 133 14.45 1.78 41.03
N ALA A 134 13.46 1.56 40.17
CA ALA A 134 12.11 2.02 40.42
C ALA A 134 11.47 1.22 41.56
N THR A 135 10.95 1.92 42.56
CA THR A 135 10.24 1.33 43.70
C THR A 135 8.79 0.97 43.37
N GLN A 136 8.27 1.51 42.27
CA GLN A 136 6.93 1.25 41.77
C GLN A 136 6.86 1.26 40.24
N SER A 137 5.77 0.72 39.70
CA SER A 137 5.46 0.76 38.26
C SER A 137 4.95 2.14 37.86
N ALA A 138 5.21 2.53 36.61
CA ALA A 138 4.61 3.70 35.99
C ALA A 138 3.08 3.59 35.88
N ALA A 139 2.55 2.37 35.83
CA ALA A 139 1.11 2.12 35.80
C ALA A 139 0.55 1.90 37.22
N THR A 140 -0.49 2.67 37.57
CA THR A 140 -1.29 2.46 38.78
C THR A 140 -2.61 1.80 38.40
N PHE A 141 -2.78 0.53 38.80
CA PHE A 141 -3.93 -0.29 38.46
C PHE A 141 -4.69 -0.71 39.72
N THR A 142 -6.01 -0.49 39.72
CA THR A 142 -6.92 -0.90 40.79
C THR A 142 -7.79 -2.05 40.30
N PRO A 143 -7.58 -3.29 40.78
CA PRO A 143 -8.37 -4.44 40.36
C PRO A 143 -9.82 -4.33 40.84
N LEU A 144 -10.75 -4.74 39.99
CA LEU A 144 -12.18 -4.84 40.28
C LEU A 144 -12.64 -6.30 40.39
N ASP A 145 -11.78 -7.25 40.03
CA ASP A 145 -12.01 -8.68 40.14
C ASP A 145 -10.98 -9.36 41.08
N SER A 146 -11.36 -10.52 41.62
CA SER A 146 -10.50 -11.29 42.52
C SER A 146 -9.24 -11.84 41.84
N ALA A 147 -9.26 -12.01 40.51
CA ALA A 147 -8.11 -12.45 39.73
C ALA A 147 -7.17 -11.30 39.33
N ALA A 148 -7.51 -10.05 39.66
CA ALA A 148 -6.76 -8.85 39.30
C ALA A 148 -6.47 -8.73 37.79
N THR A 149 -7.42 -9.17 36.96
CA THR A 149 -7.32 -9.13 35.50
C THR A 149 -8.10 -7.97 34.89
N THR A 150 -9.11 -7.45 35.57
CA THR A 150 -9.97 -6.37 35.10
C THR A 150 -10.03 -5.29 36.15
N GLY A 151 -9.85 -4.03 35.75
CA GLY A 151 -9.81 -2.96 36.72
C GLY A 151 -9.65 -1.58 36.11
N LEU A 152 -9.38 -0.61 36.98
CA LEU A 152 -9.18 0.78 36.59
C LEU A 152 -7.69 1.09 36.48
N LEU A 153 -7.27 1.58 35.31
CA LEU A 153 -5.95 2.16 35.11
C LEU A 153 -6.02 3.66 35.35
N ASN A 154 -5.20 4.18 36.27
CA ASN A 154 -5.09 5.63 36.47
C ASN A 154 -4.47 6.29 35.24
N LEU A 155 -5.17 7.27 34.66
CA LEU A 155 -4.75 8.06 33.52
C LEU A 155 -4.91 9.56 33.80
N GLU A 156 -4.58 9.99 35.03
CA GLU A 156 -4.60 11.38 35.44
C GLU A 156 -3.82 12.33 34.50
N ASP A 157 -4.11 13.63 34.57
CA ASP A 157 -3.48 14.65 33.70
C ASP A 157 -1.97 14.80 33.89
N ASN A 158 -1.41 14.36 35.02
CA ASN A 158 0.03 14.30 35.27
C ASN A 158 0.72 13.12 34.58
N ILE A 159 -0.02 12.17 34.01
CA ILE A 159 0.49 11.02 33.27
C ILE A 159 0.51 11.37 31.78
N SER A 160 1.70 11.31 31.19
CA SER A 160 1.89 11.57 29.76
C SER A 160 1.77 10.27 28.96
N LEU A 161 1.07 10.32 27.82
CA LEU A 161 0.75 9.16 27.01
C LEU A 161 1.33 9.33 25.60
N PHE A 162 2.13 8.36 25.15
CA PHE A 162 2.83 8.47 23.87
C PHE A 162 2.58 7.27 22.97
N ALA A 163 2.10 7.50 21.75
CA ALA A 163 1.89 6.44 20.77
C ALA A 163 3.23 5.89 20.26
N LEU A 164 3.63 4.73 20.77
CA LEU A 164 4.84 4.02 20.38
C LEU A 164 4.68 3.42 18.99
N ASP A 165 3.61 2.66 18.78
CA ASP A 165 3.17 2.19 17.47
C ASP A 165 1.80 2.78 17.09
N GLY A 166 1.62 3.06 15.80
CA GLY A 166 0.40 3.71 15.30
C GLY A 166 0.47 5.23 15.25
N GLN A 167 1.65 5.83 15.25
CA GLN A 167 1.83 7.29 15.15
C GLN A 167 1.13 7.93 13.93
N HIS A 168 1.13 7.30 12.75
CA HIS A 168 0.36 7.81 11.60
C HIS A 168 -1.16 7.69 11.83
N ARG A 169 -1.62 6.68 12.58
CA ARG A 169 -3.05 6.53 12.93
C ARG A 169 -3.46 7.63 13.90
N LEU A 170 -2.64 7.92 14.91
CA LEU A 170 -2.82 9.09 15.78
C LEU A 170 -2.87 10.40 14.97
N LEU A 171 -1.96 10.57 14.00
CA LEU A 171 -1.95 11.73 13.11
C LEU A 171 -3.25 11.87 12.31
N GLY A 172 -3.81 10.75 11.83
CA GLY A 172 -5.12 10.71 11.17
C GLY A 172 -6.27 11.06 12.12
N ILE A 173 -6.29 10.48 13.32
CA ILE A 173 -7.30 10.76 14.35
C ILE A 173 -7.27 12.25 14.75
N GLN A 174 -6.10 12.81 15.06
CA GLN A 174 -5.94 14.23 15.37
C GLN A 174 -6.35 15.13 14.19
N GLY A 175 -6.04 14.72 12.95
CA GLY A 175 -6.47 15.40 11.74
C GLY A 175 -7.99 15.41 11.57
N LEU A 176 -8.65 14.30 11.88
CA LEU A 176 -10.11 14.17 11.82
C LEU A 176 -10.76 15.08 12.85
N ILE A 177 -10.32 15.04 14.10
CA ILE A 177 -10.88 15.91 15.15
C ILE A 177 -10.66 17.39 14.80
N LYS A 178 -9.50 17.75 14.22
CA LYS A 178 -9.27 19.10 13.70
C LYS A 178 -10.29 19.45 12.61
N LEU A 179 -10.46 18.59 11.61
CA LEU A 179 -11.42 18.79 10.51
C LEU A 179 -12.85 18.98 11.04
N LEU A 180 -13.31 18.15 11.97
CA LEU A 180 -14.64 18.23 12.55
C LEU A 180 -14.87 19.54 13.34
N ARG A 181 -13.84 20.05 14.02
CA ARG A 181 -13.92 21.29 14.80
C ARG A 181 -13.84 22.55 13.96
N THR A 182 -12.98 22.57 12.95
CA THR A 182 -12.69 23.78 12.16
C THR A 182 -13.39 23.81 10.80
N GLY A 183 -13.97 22.69 10.36
CA GLY A 183 -14.50 22.49 9.01
C GLY A 183 -13.43 22.35 7.92
N ARG A 184 -12.13 22.43 8.27
CA ARG A 184 -11.03 22.47 7.30
C ARG A 184 -9.74 21.83 7.82
N LEU A 185 -9.09 21.06 6.96
CA LEU A 185 -7.78 20.45 7.19
C LEU A 185 -6.82 20.74 6.02
N ASP A 186 -5.73 21.45 6.30
CA ASP A 186 -4.68 21.67 5.29
C ASP A 186 -3.98 20.35 4.95
N ARG A 187 -3.65 20.18 3.66
CA ARG A 187 -2.82 19.07 3.18
C ARG A 187 -1.35 19.43 3.30
N TYR A 188 -0.52 18.45 3.65
CA TYR A 188 0.90 18.67 3.91
C TYR A 188 1.80 17.78 3.06
N SER A 189 3.03 18.24 2.81
CA SER A 189 4.15 17.41 2.37
C SER A 189 4.65 16.53 3.52
N LYS A 190 5.57 15.60 3.23
CA LYS A 190 6.24 14.78 4.27
C LYS A 190 6.85 15.61 5.41
N THR A 191 7.33 16.81 5.10
CA THR A 191 8.01 17.73 6.01
C THR A 191 7.09 18.81 6.60
N LYS A 192 5.76 18.59 6.57
CA LYS A 192 4.75 19.50 7.13
C LYS A 192 4.66 20.87 6.41
N LYS A 193 5.06 20.95 5.14
CA LYS A 193 4.79 22.15 4.32
C LYS A 193 3.40 22.04 3.71
N ILE A 194 2.60 23.10 3.74
CA ILE A 194 1.26 23.10 3.12
C ILE A 194 1.42 22.83 1.62
N THR A 195 0.57 21.94 1.08
CA THR A 195 0.57 21.52 -0.32
C THR A 195 -0.86 21.32 -0.81
N GLY A 196 -1.20 21.81 -2.00
CA GLY A 196 -2.51 21.56 -2.60
C GLY A 196 -3.66 22.28 -1.89
N THR A 197 -4.89 21.90 -2.23
CA THR A 197 -6.12 22.43 -1.63
C THR A 197 -6.41 21.73 -0.31
N ALA A 198 -6.91 22.49 0.67
CA ALA A 198 -7.31 21.91 1.95
C ALA A 198 -8.55 21.03 1.79
N LEU A 199 -8.62 19.96 2.58
CA LEU A 199 -9.80 19.12 2.71
C LEU A 199 -10.85 19.85 3.55
N THR A 200 -12.10 19.86 3.10
CA THR A 200 -13.22 20.50 3.83
C THR A 200 -14.38 19.53 4.07
N LEU A 201 -15.20 19.79 5.09
CA LEU A 201 -16.39 18.99 5.36
C LEU A 201 -17.41 19.05 4.21
N ASP A 202 -17.52 20.21 3.56
CA ASP A 202 -18.43 20.41 2.42
C ASP A 202 -17.99 19.59 1.21
N GLU A 203 -16.69 19.60 0.89
CA GLU A 203 -16.12 18.76 -0.17
C GLU A 203 -16.36 17.28 0.10
N LEU A 204 -16.19 16.82 1.35
CA LEU A 204 -16.46 15.44 1.72
C LEU A 204 -17.93 15.06 1.53
N SER A 205 -18.84 15.92 1.99
CA SER A 205 -20.29 15.67 1.90
C SER A 205 -20.74 15.64 0.43
N GLN A 206 -20.27 16.58 -0.40
CA GLN A 206 -20.65 16.69 -1.81
C GLN A 206 -20.04 15.59 -2.68
N THR A 207 -18.79 15.20 -2.42
CA THR A 207 -18.06 14.25 -3.29
C THR A 207 -18.38 12.80 -2.95
N TYR A 208 -18.66 12.51 -1.68
CA TYR A 208 -18.76 11.15 -1.16
C TYR A 208 -20.12 10.79 -0.56
N ASP A 209 -21.11 11.67 -0.69
CA ASP A 209 -22.48 11.49 -0.18
C ASP A 209 -22.51 11.11 1.32
N VAL A 210 -21.63 11.74 2.11
CA VAL A 210 -21.54 11.49 3.55
C VAL A 210 -22.40 12.52 4.30
N GLU A 211 -23.32 12.03 5.11
CA GLU A 211 -24.16 12.88 5.96
C GLU A 211 -23.36 13.59 7.05
N ARG A 212 -23.63 14.88 7.27
CA ARG A 212 -22.92 15.69 8.29
C ARG A 212 -23.10 15.15 9.71
N ASP A 213 -24.29 14.65 10.05
CA ASP A 213 -24.57 14.09 11.37
C ASP A 213 -23.72 12.84 11.64
N SER A 214 -23.54 12.00 10.61
CA SER A 214 -22.64 10.83 10.66
C SER A 214 -21.18 11.25 10.89
N LEU A 215 -20.73 12.35 10.28
CA LEU A 215 -19.37 12.87 10.50
C LEU A 215 -19.12 13.32 11.95
N GLN A 216 -20.12 13.92 12.60
CA GLN A 216 -19.98 14.34 14.00
C GLN A 216 -19.83 13.14 14.96
N GLN A 217 -20.51 12.04 14.67
CA GLN A 217 -20.46 10.82 15.47
C GLN A 217 -19.07 10.14 15.45
N LEU A 218 -18.26 10.37 14.40
CA LEU A 218 -16.90 9.83 14.30
C LEU A 218 -16.02 10.19 15.51
N SER A 219 -16.23 11.37 16.11
CA SER A 219 -15.49 11.77 17.31
C SER A 219 -15.70 10.82 18.50
N GLN A 220 -16.88 10.21 18.59
CA GLN A 220 -17.32 9.33 19.67
C GLN A 220 -17.07 7.84 19.38
N GLU A 221 -16.69 7.50 18.16
CA GLU A 221 -16.28 6.13 17.83
C GLU A 221 -15.09 5.70 18.68
N LYS A 222 -15.02 4.40 18.97
CA LYS A 222 -14.03 3.85 19.89
C LYS A 222 -12.93 3.07 19.19
N ILE A 223 -11.70 3.27 19.66
CA ILE A 223 -10.51 2.50 19.27
C ILE A 223 -9.94 1.79 20.49
N ALA A 224 -9.33 0.63 20.26
CA ALA A 224 -8.59 -0.09 21.29
C ALA A 224 -7.21 0.56 21.48
N VAL A 225 -6.81 0.74 22.74
CA VAL A 225 -5.48 1.21 23.11
C VAL A 225 -4.87 0.22 24.08
N GLU A 226 -3.67 -0.25 23.77
CA GLU A 226 -2.84 -1.04 24.65
C GLU A 226 -1.80 -0.14 25.29
N PHE A 227 -1.87 0.00 26.61
CA PHE A 227 -0.95 0.77 27.43
C PHE A 227 0.15 -0.14 27.96
N ILE A 228 1.40 0.28 27.83
CA ILE A 228 2.54 -0.33 28.50
C ILE A 228 3.19 0.69 29.45
N PRO A 229 3.60 0.27 30.65
CA PRO A 229 4.28 1.17 31.58
C PRO A 229 5.67 1.53 31.05
N ALA A 230 6.00 2.82 31.12
CA ALA A 230 7.33 3.33 30.78
C ALA A 230 8.41 2.66 31.64
N VAL A 231 8.12 2.44 32.93
CA VAL A 231 9.01 1.85 33.92
C VAL A 231 8.25 0.81 34.74
N LEU A 232 8.85 -0.36 34.99
CA LEU A 232 8.34 -1.38 35.92
C LEU A 232 9.12 -1.35 37.24
N THR A 233 8.49 -1.83 38.31
CA THR A 233 9.15 -2.00 39.61
C THR A 233 10.43 -2.83 39.47
N GLY A 234 11.53 -2.34 40.04
CA GLY A 234 12.86 -2.95 40.00
C GLY A 234 13.70 -2.62 38.77
N GLU A 235 13.14 -1.95 37.75
CA GLU A 235 13.92 -1.52 36.59
C GLU A 235 14.79 -0.31 36.93
N THR A 236 15.99 -0.24 36.34
CA THR A 236 16.72 1.02 36.21
C THR A 236 16.17 1.82 35.02
N HIS A 237 16.40 3.13 35.01
CA HIS A 237 16.03 3.99 33.89
C HIS A 237 16.52 3.45 32.53
N GLU A 238 17.78 3.00 32.44
CA GLU A 238 18.32 2.42 31.20
C GLU A 238 17.70 1.08 30.82
N ALA A 239 17.35 0.24 31.80
CA ALA A 239 16.65 -1.03 31.55
C ALA A 239 15.25 -0.77 30.97
N ALA A 240 14.51 0.18 31.56
CA ALA A 240 13.21 0.62 31.09
C ALA A 240 13.27 1.17 29.65
N LYS A 241 14.24 2.07 29.36
CA LYS A 241 14.48 2.57 27.99
C LYS A 241 14.72 1.45 26.99
N ARG A 242 15.51 0.44 27.38
CA ARG A 242 15.86 -0.69 26.51
C ARG A 242 14.64 -1.58 26.24
N ARG A 243 13.83 -1.87 27.27
CA ARG A 243 12.59 -2.68 27.14
C ARG A 243 11.60 -2.02 26.20
N VAL A 244 11.26 -0.75 26.44
CA VAL A 244 10.27 -0.02 25.60
C VAL A 244 10.73 0.05 24.14
N ARG A 245 12.03 0.32 23.90
CA ARG A 245 12.60 0.29 22.54
C ARG A 245 12.52 -1.10 21.89
N SER A 246 12.88 -2.15 22.63
CA SER A 246 12.83 -3.52 22.13
C SER A 246 11.41 -3.92 21.74
N ILE A 247 10.40 -3.59 22.55
CA ILE A 247 8.99 -3.84 22.23
C ILE A 247 8.61 -3.15 20.91
N PHE A 248 8.94 -1.87 20.75
CA PHE A 248 8.64 -1.13 19.51
C PHE A 248 9.24 -1.79 18.27
N VAL A 249 10.51 -2.19 18.35
CA VAL A 249 11.24 -2.83 17.26
C VAL A 249 10.64 -4.19 16.92
N HIS A 250 10.39 -5.02 17.94
CA HIS A 250 9.86 -6.36 17.75
C HIS A 250 8.46 -6.33 17.13
N VAL A 251 7.55 -5.48 17.61
CA VAL A 251 6.21 -5.31 17.03
C VAL A 251 6.27 -4.95 15.55
N ASN A 252 7.24 -4.11 15.15
CA ASN A 252 7.39 -3.71 13.76
C ASN A 252 8.08 -4.75 12.87
N LEU A 253 9.02 -5.53 13.41
CA LEU A 253 9.72 -6.58 12.66
C LEU A 253 8.86 -7.83 12.47
N MET A 254 7.99 -8.16 13.44
CA MET A 254 7.12 -9.33 13.37
C MET A 254 5.88 -9.10 12.51
N ALA A 255 5.56 -7.86 12.15
CA ALA A 255 4.47 -7.54 11.25
C ALA A 255 4.88 -7.75 9.78
N GLU A 256 4.50 -8.89 9.20
CA GLU A 256 4.67 -9.15 7.77
C GLU A 256 3.74 -8.27 6.94
N ARG A 257 4.30 -7.65 5.89
CA ARG A 257 3.49 -6.92 4.91
C ARG A 257 2.99 -7.91 3.88
N LEU A 258 1.70 -7.84 3.59
CA LEU A 258 1.11 -8.55 2.46
C LEU A 258 1.85 -8.18 1.17
N SER A 259 2.13 -9.18 0.34
CA SER A 259 2.69 -8.98 -1.00
C SER A 259 1.70 -8.19 -1.85
N LYS A 260 2.17 -7.59 -2.95
CA LYS A 260 1.26 -6.91 -3.89
C LYS A 260 0.21 -7.86 -4.47
N GLY A 261 0.58 -9.11 -4.80
CA GLY A 261 -0.36 -10.11 -5.31
C GLY A 261 -1.44 -10.46 -4.28
N GLN A 262 -1.05 -10.64 -3.02
CA GLN A 262 -1.98 -10.87 -1.91
C GLN A 262 -2.90 -9.67 -1.68
N LEU A 263 -2.38 -8.45 -1.78
CA LEU A 263 -3.20 -7.23 -1.71
C LEU A 263 -4.23 -7.20 -2.84
N THR A 264 -3.83 -7.46 -4.09
CA THR A 264 -4.76 -7.52 -5.23
C THR A 264 -5.83 -8.60 -5.02
N LEU A 265 -5.45 -9.78 -4.51
CA LEU A 265 -6.37 -10.90 -4.28
C LEU A 265 -7.44 -10.59 -3.23
N LEU A 266 -7.07 -9.89 -2.17
CA LEU A 266 -7.95 -9.54 -1.04
C LEU A 266 -8.67 -8.20 -1.25
N ASN A 267 -8.39 -7.48 -2.33
CA ASN A 267 -8.95 -6.16 -2.55
C ASN A 267 -10.43 -6.24 -2.98
N GLU A 268 -11.30 -5.80 -2.08
CA GLU A 268 -12.75 -5.68 -2.32
C GLU A 268 -13.19 -4.25 -2.62
N ASP A 269 -12.27 -3.30 -2.76
CA ASP A 269 -12.60 -1.89 -2.98
C ASP A 269 -12.12 -1.39 -4.35
N ASN A 270 -11.05 -1.96 -4.89
CA ASN A 270 -10.49 -1.55 -6.17
C ASN A 270 -11.17 -2.28 -7.33
N GLY A 271 -11.95 -1.56 -8.14
CA GLY A 271 -12.65 -2.10 -9.30
C GLY A 271 -11.73 -2.83 -10.29
N PHE A 272 -10.51 -2.33 -10.52
CA PHE A 272 -9.55 -2.98 -11.42
C PHE A 272 -9.06 -4.33 -10.85
N ALA A 273 -8.83 -4.39 -9.53
CA ALA A 273 -8.42 -5.62 -8.86
C ALA A 273 -9.55 -6.67 -8.87
N ILE A 274 -10.79 -6.23 -8.64
CA ILE A 274 -11.98 -7.08 -8.71
C ILE A 274 -12.15 -7.64 -10.12
N ALA A 275 -12.14 -6.79 -11.14
CA ALA A 275 -12.27 -7.20 -12.54
C ALA A 275 -11.14 -8.15 -12.98
N ALA A 276 -9.89 -7.85 -12.59
CA ALA A 276 -8.73 -8.70 -12.89
C ALA A 276 -8.84 -10.09 -12.25
N ARG A 277 -9.28 -10.16 -10.98
CA ARG A 277 -9.48 -11.42 -10.25
C ARG A 277 -10.62 -12.25 -10.84
N GLN A 278 -11.73 -11.62 -11.21
CA GLN A 278 -12.84 -12.28 -11.89
C GLN A 278 -12.44 -12.77 -13.28
N LEU A 279 -11.65 -11.99 -14.03
CA LEU A 279 -11.12 -12.41 -15.33
C LEU A 279 -10.21 -13.63 -15.20
N ALA A 280 -9.31 -13.64 -14.20
CA ALA A 280 -8.35 -14.71 -13.96
C ALA A 280 -9.02 -16.09 -13.79
N VAL A 281 -10.20 -16.14 -13.18
CA VAL A 281 -10.94 -17.39 -12.94
C VAL A 281 -11.99 -17.72 -14.01
N SER A 282 -12.38 -16.76 -14.85
CA SER A 282 -13.48 -16.93 -15.82
C SER A 282 -13.05 -17.03 -17.28
N HIS A 283 -11.94 -16.39 -17.68
CA HIS A 283 -11.53 -16.33 -19.08
C HIS A 283 -10.75 -17.60 -19.52
N PRO A 284 -11.10 -18.25 -20.65
CA PRO A 284 -10.46 -19.48 -21.13
C PRO A 284 -8.93 -19.44 -21.23
N LEU A 285 -8.36 -18.31 -21.66
CA LEU A 285 -6.90 -18.13 -21.75
C LEU A 285 -6.17 -18.28 -20.40
N LEU A 286 -6.86 -18.03 -19.28
CA LEU A 286 -6.25 -17.88 -17.95
C LEU A 286 -6.69 -18.96 -16.95
N LYS A 287 -7.98 -19.29 -16.95
CA LYS A 287 -8.59 -20.19 -15.98
C LYS A 287 -8.03 -21.61 -16.10
N GLU A 288 -8.19 -22.39 -15.04
CA GLU A 288 -7.92 -23.83 -15.11
C GLU A 288 -8.88 -24.52 -16.08
N SER A 289 -8.36 -25.52 -16.79
CA SER A 289 -9.17 -26.41 -17.62
C SER A 289 -8.67 -27.85 -17.49
N ALA A 290 -9.42 -28.81 -18.04
CA ALA A 290 -8.98 -30.21 -18.08
C ALA A 290 -7.61 -30.41 -18.75
N ASN A 291 -7.20 -29.46 -19.61
CA ASN A 291 -6.00 -29.57 -20.43
C ASN A 291 -4.79 -28.82 -19.84
N HIS A 292 -4.99 -27.92 -18.86
CA HIS A 292 -3.87 -27.18 -18.27
C HIS A 292 -4.22 -26.59 -16.89
N PRO A 293 -3.20 -26.43 -16.01
CA PRO A 293 -3.38 -25.73 -14.74
C PRO A 293 -3.73 -24.23 -14.96
N PRO A 294 -4.14 -23.52 -13.89
CA PRO A 294 -4.32 -22.07 -13.94
C PRO A 294 -3.05 -21.37 -14.46
N ARG A 295 -3.22 -20.40 -15.35
CA ARG A 295 -2.10 -19.66 -15.96
C ARG A 295 -1.82 -18.33 -15.26
N VAL A 296 -2.26 -18.18 -14.02
CA VAL A 296 -2.09 -16.97 -13.21
C VAL A 296 -1.38 -17.32 -11.90
N ASN A 297 -0.29 -16.61 -11.61
CA ASN A 297 0.35 -16.64 -10.29
C ASN A 297 -0.34 -15.63 -9.36
N TRP A 298 -0.88 -16.14 -8.25
CA TRP A 298 -1.68 -15.37 -7.29
C TRP A 298 -0.82 -14.67 -6.23
N ASP A 299 0.30 -15.26 -5.84
CA ASP A 299 1.04 -14.86 -4.64
C ASP A 299 2.15 -13.86 -4.92
N SER A 300 2.83 -14.02 -6.07
CA SER A 300 4.01 -13.23 -6.42
C SER A 300 3.75 -12.24 -7.56
N ALA A 301 4.42 -11.09 -7.48
CA ALA A 301 4.50 -10.11 -8.56
C ALA A 301 5.36 -10.57 -9.74
N THR A 302 6.14 -11.63 -9.57
CA THR A 302 7.13 -12.12 -10.54
C THR A 302 6.87 -13.58 -10.90
N ILE A 303 7.31 -13.95 -12.11
CA ILE A 303 7.20 -15.31 -12.65
C ILE A 303 8.62 -15.81 -12.91
N SER A 304 8.94 -17.00 -12.40
CA SER A 304 10.20 -17.67 -12.71
C SER A 304 10.21 -18.21 -14.14
N ALA A 305 11.40 -18.41 -14.70
CA ALA A 305 11.59 -18.90 -16.07
C ALA A 305 10.76 -20.17 -16.35
N ASN A 306 10.88 -21.17 -15.45
CA ASN A 306 10.25 -22.48 -15.55
C ASN A 306 8.76 -22.53 -15.15
N SER A 307 8.15 -21.40 -14.75
CA SER A 307 6.76 -21.41 -14.30
C SER A 307 5.78 -21.61 -15.45
N THR A 308 4.77 -22.46 -15.26
CA THR A 308 3.69 -22.64 -16.25
C THR A 308 2.69 -21.47 -16.26
N ALA A 309 2.71 -20.59 -15.24
CA ALA A 309 1.86 -19.42 -15.20
C ALA A 309 2.22 -18.44 -16.33
N LEU A 310 1.23 -17.99 -17.10
CA LEU A 310 1.38 -17.00 -18.17
C LEU A 310 1.61 -15.58 -17.62
N THR A 311 0.91 -15.24 -16.54
CA THR A 311 0.92 -13.91 -15.95
C THR A 311 0.75 -13.95 -14.43
N THR A 312 0.77 -12.80 -13.77
CA THR A 312 0.49 -12.65 -12.33
C THR A 312 -0.81 -11.89 -12.13
N LEU A 313 -1.47 -12.10 -10.99
CA LEU A 313 -2.69 -11.34 -10.67
C LEU A 313 -2.41 -9.83 -10.63
N GLN A 314 -1.24 -9.41 -10.12
CA GLN A 314 -0.85 -8.00 -10.12
C GLN A 314 -0.74 -7.44 -11.55
N ALA A 315 -0.19 -8.21 -12.49
CA ALA A 315 -0.10 -7.77 -13.87
C ALA A 315 -1.49 -7.70 -14.55
N LEU A 316 -2.41 -8.60 -14.19
CA LEU A 316 -3.80 -8.50 -14.61
C LEU A 316 -4.50 -7.25 -14.06
N GLU A 317 -4.25 -6.87 -12.81
CA GLU A 317 -4.72 -5.59 -12.26
C GLU A 317 -4.11 -4.40 -13.01
N ASP A 318 -2.80 -4.41 -13.28
CA ASP A 318 -2.12 -3.35 -14.04
C ASP A 318 -2.65 -3.25 -15.49
N MET A 319 -3.00 -4.39 -16.12
CA MET A 319 -3.67 -4.46 -17.43
C MET A 319 -5.10 -3.92 -17.35
N ALA A 320 -5.89 -4.35 -16.38
CA ALA A 320 -7.26 -3.87 -16.16
C ALA A 320 -7.25 -2.35 -15.93
N CYS A 321 -6.37 -1.83 -15.08
CA CYS A 321 -6.17 -0.40 -14.88
C CYS A 321 -5.76 0.31 -16.18
N GLY A 322 -4.83 -0.27 -16.95
CA GLY A 322 -4.38 0.29 -18.23
C GLY A 322 -5.47 0.41 -19.29
N TYR A 323 -6.50 -0.43 -19.25
CA TYR A 323 -7.57 -0.45 -20.24
C TYR A 323 -8.87 0.21 -19.74
N LEU A 324 -9.30 -0.12 -18.53
CA LEU A 324 -10.58 0.31 -17.96
C LEU A 324 -10.53 1.70 -17.30
N SER A 325 -9.35 2.28 -17.05
CA SER A 325 -9.26 3.64 -16.48
C SER A 325 -9.78 4.75 -17.40
N TYR A 326 -9.92 4.47 -18.70
CA TYR A 326 -10.54 5.40 -19.65
C TYR A 326 -12.07 5.48 -19.48
N PRO A 327 -12.82 4.36 -19.57
CA PRO A 327 -14.26 4.38 -19.33
C PRO A 327 -14.64 4.54 -17.85
N TYR A 328 -13.78 4.13 -16.91
CA TYR A 328 -14.04 4.17 -15.47
C TYR A 328 -12.93 4.91 -14.70
N PRO A 329 -12.72 6.22 -14.94
CA PRO A 329 -11.66 6.98 -14.28
C PRO A 329 -11.86 7.07 -12.75
N HIS A 330 -13.10 7.03 -12.27
CA HIS A 330 -13.45 7.08 -10.85
C HIS A 330 -13.10 5.82 -10.06
N TRP A 331 -12.79 4.70 -10.73
CA TRP A 331 -12.26 3.52 -10.05
C TRP A 331 -10.83 3.74 -9.53
N GLN A 332 -10.13 4.75 -10.06
CA GLN A 332 -8.87 5.21 -9.47
C GLN A 332 -9.16 6.10 -8.26
N PRO A 333 -8.35 6.00 -7.20
CA PRO A 333 -8.49 6.92 -6.08
C PRO A 333 -8.15 8.35 -6.55
N SER A 334 -8.94 9.32 -6.13
CA SER A 334 -8.72 10.74 -6.45
C SER A 334 -7.34 11.24 -6.00
N GLU A 335 -6.77 10.61 -4.99
CA GLU A 335 -5.41 10.88 -4.52
C GLU A 335 -4.62 9.62 -4.23
N LYS A 336 -3.30 9.75 -4.40
CA LYS A 336 -2.36 8.68 -4.11
C LYS A 336 -2.38 8.30 -2.63
N GLY A 337 -2.62 7.02 -2.35
CA GLY A 337 -2.61 6.47 -1.00
C GLY A 337 -3.98 6.40 -0.33
N LEU A 338 -5.04 6.85 -1.00
CA LEU A 338 -6.41 6.52 -0.63
C LEU A 338 -6.74 5.10 -1.06
N ILE A 339 -7.61 4.46 -0.29
CA ILE A 339 -8.33 3.26 -0.73
C ILE A 339 -9.32 3.74 -1.82
N PRO A 340 -9.45 3.05 -2.97
CA PRO A 340 -10.46 3.38 -4.01
C PRO A 340 -11.88 3.11 -3.53
N LEU A 341 -12.90 3.80 -4.03
CA LEU A 341 -14.30 3.44 -3.73
C LEU A 341 -14.68 2.18 -4.51
N ARG A 342 -15.35 1.25 -3.83
CA ARG A 342 -15.87 0.06 -4.51
C ARG A 342 -16.91 0.52 -5.53
N PRO A 343 -16.74 0.18 -6.83
CA PRO A 343 -17.77 0.42 -7.82
C PRO A 343 -19.01 -0.45 -7.54
N ASP A 344 -20.15 -0.04 -8.08
CA ASP A 344 -21.35 -0.86 -7.96
C ASP A 344 -21.24 -2.15 -8.81
N ALA A 345 -22.18 -3.07 -8.58
CA ALA A 345 -22.15 -4.38 -9.23
C ALA A 345 -22.34 -4.27 -10.76
N GLU A 346 -23.14 -3.33 -11.23
CA GLU A 346 -23.45 -3.16 -12.66
C GLU A 346 -22.23 -2.64 -13.42
N GLU A 347 -21.53 -1.64 -12.87
CA GLU A 347 -20.26 -1.14 -13.40
C GLU A 347 -19.18 -2.23 -13.40
N LEU A 348 -19.08 -3.02 -12.33
CA LEU A 348 -18.11 -4.12 -12.25
C LEU A 348 -18.37 -5.17 -13.34
N ASP A 349 -19.63 -5.56 -13.56
CA ASP A 349 -20.00 -6.52 -14.60
C ASP A 349 -19.75 -5.97 -16.01
N ALA A 350 -20.04 -4.69 -16.24
CA ALA A 350 -19.75 -4.00 -17.49
C ALA A 350 -18.24 -3.91 -17.77
N GLY A 351 -17.44 -3.52 -16.77
CA GLY A 351 -15.99 -3.47 -16.86
C GLY A 351 -15.36 -4.85 -17.09
N LEU A 352 -15.84 -5.88 -16.39
CA LEU A 352 -15.41 -7.26 -16.62
C LEU A 352 -15.74 -7.72 -18.04
N SER A 353 -16.93 -7.40 -18.54
CA SER A 353 -17.34 -7.77 -19.90
C SER A 353 -16.45 -7.14 -20.96
N GLN A 354 -16.12 -5.86 -20.83
CA GLN A 354 -15.18 -5.17 -21.72
C GLN A 354 -13.78 -5.80 -21.67
N LEU A 355 -13.31 -6.15 -20.46
CA LEU A 355 -12.01 -6.78 -20.29
C LEU A 355 -11.98 -8.19 -20.87
N LYS A 356 -13.07 -8.96 -20.76
CA LYS A 356 -13.22 -10.26 -21.42
C LYS A 356 -13.14 -10.13 -22.94
N THR A 357 -13.86 -9.19 -23.54
CA THR A 357 -13.79 -8.94 -24.99
C THR A 357 -12.37 -8.61 -25.44
N LEU A 358 -11.63 -7.79 -24.68
CA LEU A 358 -10.21 -7.55 -24.97
C LEU A 358 -9.38 -8.83 -24.94
N PHE A 359 -9.59 -9.69 -23.93
CA PHE A 359 -8.85 -10.93 -23.77
C PHE A 359 -9.24 -12.00 -24.81
N ASP A 360 -10.48 -12.01 -25.29
CA ASP A 360 -10.91 -12.83 -26.43
C ASP A 360 -10.09 -12.45 -27.67
N HIS A 361 -9.91 -11.15 -27.93
CA HIS A 361 -9.06 -10.67 -29.01
C HIS A 361 -7.58 -11.03 -28.81
N LEU A 362 -7.05 -10.87 -27.58
CA LEU A 362 -5.69 -11.29 -27.24
C LEU A 362 -5.47 -12.76 -27.54
N ALA A 363 -6.40 -13.64 -27.14
CA ALA A 363 -6.31 -15.07 -27.40
C ALA A 363 -6.20 -15.42 -28.90
N THR A 364 -6.62 -14.53 -29.82
CA THR A 364 -6.45 -14.75 -31.27
C THR A 364 -5.02 -14.55 -31.78
N LEU A 365 -4.12 -13.99 -30.97
CA LEU A 365 -2.72 -13.78 -31.35
C LEU A 365 -2.00 -15.12 -31.56
N PRO A 366 -1.27 -15.32 -32.68
CA PRO A 366 -0.50 -16.53 -32.96
C PRO A 366 0.30 -17.05 -31.76
N SER A 367 0.99 -16.18 -31.04
CA SER A 367 1.78 -16.50 -29.85
C SER A 367 0.95 -17.14 -28.72
N TYR A 368 -0.29 -16.70 -28.50
CA TYR A 368 -1.16 -17.31 -27.49
C TYR A 368 -1.87 -18.57 -27.99
N ARG A 369 -2.16 -18.68 -29.30
CA ARG A 369 -2.74 -19.91 -29.86
C ARG A 369 -1.83 -21.12 -29.73
N GLN A 370 -0.52 -20.91 -29.72
CA GLN A 370 0.46 -21.96 -29.41
C GLN A 370 0.19 -22.67 -28.07
N LEU A 371 -0.41 -21.97 -27.09
CA LEU A 371 -0.82 -22.57 -25.82
C LEU A 371 -2.01 -23.53 -25.95
N GLU A 372 -2.83 -23.40 -26.99
CA GLU A 372 -3.92 -24.33 -27.31
C GLU A 372 -3.37 -25.58 -28.01
N ASP A 373 -2.29 -25.42 -28.77
CA ASP A 373 -1.55 -26.51 -29.43
C ASP A 373 -0.68 -27.33 -28.44
N GLY A 374 -0.74 -27.01 -27.15
CA GLY A 374 -0.04 -27.75 -26.10
C GLY A 374 1.40 -27.30 -25.84
N ILE A 375 1.86 -26.19 -26.42
CA ILE A 375 3.18 -25.62 -26.11
C ILE A 375 3.15 -25.02 -24.71
N MET A 376 4.18 -25.29 -23.91
CA MET A 376 4.22 -24.84 -22.53
C MET A 376 4.71 -23.39 -22.45
N THR A 377 4.16 -22.67 -21.47
CA THR A 377 4.53 -21.27 -21.20
C THR A 377 6.06 -21.05 -21.08
N PRO A 378 6.85 -21.91 -20.38
CA PRO A 378 8.30 -21.75 -20.30
C PRO A 378 9.00 -21.78 -21.66
N ASP A 379 8.58 -22.62 -22.60
CA ASP A 379 9.23 -22.76 -23.92
C ASP A 379 9.14 -21.47 -24.73
N LEU A 380 7.98 -20.81 -24.67
CA LEU A 380 7.76 -19.52 -25.32
C LEU A 380 8.39 -18.37 -24.54
N ARG A 381 8.63 -18.58 -23.23
CA ARG A 381 9.24 -17.58 -22.37
C ARG A 381 10.76 -17.59 -22.47
N HIS A 382 11.41 -18.73 -22.40
CA HIS A 382 12.86 -18.81 -22.28
C HIS A 382 13.55 -18.01 -23.38
N PHE A 383 14.66 -17.37 -23.03
CA PHE A 383 15.50 -16.72 -24.01
C PHE A 383 16.32 -17.76 -24.79
N SER A 384 16.79 -17.38 -25.97
CA SER A 384 17.52 -18.28 -26.86
C SER A 384 18.79 -18.87 -26.25
N HIS A 385 19.44 -18.12 -25.37
CA HIS A 385 20.67 -18.49 -24.66
C HIS A 385 20.48 -19.27 -23.35
N GLU A 386 19.24 -19.48 -22.89
CA GLU A 386 18.96 -20.28 -21.68
C GLU A 386 19.09 -21.78 -21.97
N LYS A 387 19.21 -22.61 -20.92
CA LYS A 387 19.60 -24.04 -21.01
C LYS A 387 18.75 -24.87 -21.98
N ASP A 388 17.48 -24.54 -22.14
CA ASP A 388 16.54 -25.23 -23.04
C ASP A 388 16.17 -24.39 -24.27
N GLY A 389 16.71 -23.16 -24.37
CA GLY A 389 16.34 -22.18 -25.38
C GLY A 389 14.85 -21.83 -25.34
N GLY A 390 14.46 -20.80 -26.07
CA GLY A 390 13.05 -20.47 -26.25
C GLY A 390 12.84 -19.27 -27.14
N ASP A 391 11.58 -18.91 -27.33
CA ASP A 391 11.19 -17.84 -28.25
C ASP A 391 11.51 -16.45 -27.73
N GLY A 392 11.88 -16.27 -26.46
CA GLY A 392 12.08 -14.96 -25.86
C GLY A 392 10.86 -14.06 -26.05
N ASN A 393 9.65 -14.62 -25.92
CA ASN A 393 8.44 -13.94 -26.33
C ASN A 393 7.97 -12.92 -25.29
N LEU A 394 7.76 -11.69 -25.74
CA LEU A 394 7.28 -10.55 -24.97
C LEU A 394 5.95 -10.84 -24.26
N LEU A 395 5.02 -11.52 -24.96
CA LEU A 395 3.68 -11.80 -24.47
C LEU A 395 3.66 -12.86 -23.36
N PHE A 396 4.79 -13.51 -23.09
CA PHE A 396 4.96 -14.47 -22.01
C PHE A 396 5.67 -13.86 -20.79
N ARG A 397 5.70 -12.51 -20.75
CA ARG A 397 6.24 -11.71 -19.65
C ARG A 397 5.19 -10.71 -19.16
N PRO A 398 4.92 -10.65 -17.84
CA PRO A 398 3.97 -9.70 -17.26
C PRO A 398 4.16 -8.25 -17.71
N VAL A 399 5.41 -7.75 -17.73
CA VAL A 399 5.69 -6.35 -18.13
C VAL A 399 5.34 -6.08 -19.60
N GLY A 400 5.53 -7.06 -20.48
CA GLY A 400 5.21 -6.96 -21.90
C GLY A 400 3.70 -6.92 -22.13
N GLN A 401 2.98 -7.80 -21.44
CA GLN A 401 1.51 -7.85 -21.46
C GLN A 401 0.90 -6.53 -20.96
N VAL A 402 1.41 -5.98 -19.85
CA VAL A 402 0.97 -4.68 -19.33
C VAL A 402 1.24 -3.57 -20.33
N ALA A 403 2.43 -3.52 -20.95
CA ALA A 403 2.74 -2.50 -21.96
C ALA A 403 1.80 -2.58 -23.18
N LEU A 404 1.50 -3.79 -23.66
CA LEU A 404 0.55 -4.00 -24.75
C LEU A 404 -0.85 -3.52 -24.38
N VAL A 405 -1.40 -3.96 -23.24
CA VAL A 405 -2.76 -3.58 -22.85
C VAL A 405 -2.89 -2.08 -22.55
N GLN A 406 -1.88 -1.45 -21.96
CA GLN A 406 -1.86 0.01 -21.77
C GLN A 406 -1.88 0.75 -23.12
N ALA A 407 -1.16 0.25 -24.13
CA ALA A 407 -1.23 0.80 -25.48
C ALA A 407 -2.60 0.58 -26.11
N LEU A 408 -3.19 -0.60 -25.95
CA LEU A 408 -4.54 -0.92 -26.46
C LEU A 408 -5.61 0.00 -25.84
N GLY A 409 -5.52 0.32 -24.55
CA GLY A 409 -6.42 1.28 -23.90
C GLY A 409 -6.35 2.66 -24.57
N SER A 410 -5.15 3.18 -24.78
CA SER A 410 -4.97 4.47 -25.48
C SER A 410 -5.50 4.42 -26.92
N LEU A 411 -5.19 3.36 -27.67
CA LEU A 411 -5.62 3.22 -29.07
C LEU A 411 -7.15 3.14 -29.22
N VAL A 412 -7.83 2.42 -28.33
CA VAL A 412 -9.29 2.27 -28.36
C VAL A 412 -9.98 3.56 -27.91
N TYR A 413 -9.56 4.15 -26.80
CA TYR A 413 -10.32 5.23 -26.16
C TYR A 413 -9.87 6.64 -26.54
N GLN A 414 -8.60 6.84 -26.92
CA GLN A 414 -8.09 8.15 -27.35
C GLN A 414 -7.97 8.25 -28.87
N SER A 415 -7.51 7.19 -29.53
CA SER A 415 -7.41 7.16 -31.00
C SER A 415 -8.68 6.62 -31.68
N HIS A 416 -9.68 6.19 -30.91
CA HIS A 416 -10.98 5.68 -31.40
C HIS A 416 -10.87 4.55 -32.43
N LEU A 417 -9.82 3.73 -32.34
CA LEU A 417 -9.64 2.57 -33.21
C LEU A 417 -10.43 1.36 -32.70
N SER A 418 -10.99 0.59 -33.62
CA SER A 418 -11.69 -0.65 -33.26
C SER A 418 -10.70 -1.74 -32.85
N LEU A 419 -11.09 -2.60 -31.90
CA LEU A 419 -10.29 -3.78 -31.54
C LEU A 419 -10.06 -4.68 -32.77
N ALA A 420 -11.05 -4.81 -33.65
CA ALA A 420 -10.92 -5.62 -34.87
C ALA A 420 -9.76 -5.16 -35.76
N ASP A 421 -9.66 -3.86 -36.03
CA ASP A 421 -8.61 -3.28 -36.87
C ASP A 421 -7.23 -3.38 -36.22
N ILE A 422 -7.15 -3.06 -34.92
CA ILE A 422 -5.91 -3.17 -34.15
C ILE A 422 -5.39 -4.62 -34.17
N PHE A 423 -6.25 -5.58 -33.85
CA PHE A 423 -5.86 -6.99 -33.78
C PHE A 423 -5.59 -7.60 -35.15
N GLN A 424 -6.15 -7.07 -36.24
CA GLN A 424 -5.75 -7.46 -37.59
C GLN A 424 -4.26 -7.15 -37.84
N LYS A 425 -3.80 -5.96 -37.46
CA LYS A 425 -2.39 -5.56 -37.56
C LYS A 425 -1.51 -6.36 -36.61
N LEU A 426 -1.91 -6.48 -35.34
CA LEU A 426 -1.14 -7.20 -34.32
C LEU A 426 -0.97 -8.68 -34.66
N ARG A 427 -1.99 -9.35 -35.24
CA ARG A 427 -1.84 -10.76 -35.68
C ARG A 427 -0.78 -10.91 -36.77
N ARG A 428 -0.70 -9.97 -37.71
CA ARG A 428 0.35 -9.98 -38.76
C ARG A 428 1.73 -9.75 -38.15
N PHE A 429 1.83 -8.78 -37.25
CA PHE A 429 3.07 -8.47 -36.54
C PHE A 429 3.56 -9.66 -35.71
N ASP A 430 2.66 -10.30 -34.96
CA ASP A 430 2.97 -11.49 -34.15
C ASP A 430 3.37 -12.68 -35.02
N ALA A 431 2.62 -12.97 -36.10
CA ALA A 431 2.97 -14.04 -37.05
C ALA A 431 4.34 -13.83 -37.71
N GLY A 432 4.78 -12.57 -37.87
CA GLY A 432 6.11 -12.21 -38.35
C GLY A 432 7.21 -12.26 -37.28
N GLY A 433 6.92 -12.74 -36.07
CA GLY A 433 7.86 -12.82 -34.95
C GLY A 433 8.04 -11.50 -34.21
N GLY A 434 7.16 -10.51 -34.40
CA GLY A 434 7.30 -9.17 -33.82
C GLY A 434 7.29 -9.12 -32.29
N PHE A 435 6.68 -10.11 -31.63
CA PHE A 435 6.72 -10.28 -30.17
C PHE A 435 7.78 -11.27 -29.69
N SER A 436 8.34 -12.09 -30.57
CA SER A 436 9.38 -13.07 -30.25
C SER A 436 10.79 -12.47 -30.38
N GLY A 437 11.77 -13.24 -29.94
CA GLY A 437 13.18 -12.97 -30.11
C GLY A 437 13.65 -11.71 -29.40
N MET A 438 13.07 -11.36 -28.26
CA MET A 438 13.35 -10.08 -27.60
C MET A 438 14.82 -9.91 -27.17
N ASP A 439 15.55 -11.01 -27.05
CA ASP A 439 16.98 -11.07 -26.77
C ASP A 439 17.88 -10.93 -28.01
N TYR A 440 17.30 -10.94 -29.22
CA TYR A 440 18.03 -10.66 -30.45
C TYR A 440 18.15 -9.16 -30.74
N PRO A 441 19.31 -8.69 -31.22
CA PRO A 441 19.51 -7.27 -31.54
C PRO A 441 18.51 -6.70 -32.55
N GLN A 442 17.99 -7.50 -33.47
CA GLN A 442 17.02 -7.07 -34.48
C GLN A 442 15.64 -6.78 -33.87
N SER A 443 15.35 -7.33 -32.69
CA SER A 443 14.07 -7.14 -32.03
C SER A 443 13.89 -5.71 -31.57
N LEU A 444 12.65 -5.22 -31.72
CA LEU A 444 12.22 -3.92 -31.20
C LEU A 444 12.44 -3.81 -29.68
N TRP A 445 12.35 -4.94 -28.98
CA TRP A 445 12.37 -5.01 -27.52
C TRP A 445 13.78 -5.03 -26.94
N TYR A 446 14.80 -5.25 -27.77
CA TYR A 446 16.21 -5.26 -27.37
C TYR A 446 16.66 -3.87 -26.90
N GLY A 447 17.23 -3.78 -25.70
CA GLY A 447 17.56 -2.53 -25.01
C GLY A 447 16.37 -1.83 -24.36
N VAL A 448 15.14 -2.11 -24.81
CA VAL A 448 13.90 -1.53 -24.28
C VAL A 448 13.42 -2.34 -23.06
N LEU A 449 12.92 -3.54 -23.32
CA LEU A 449 12.40 -4.46 -22.29
C LEU A 449 13.34 -5.63 -22.01
N TYR A 450 14.33 -5.86 -22.86
CA TYR A 450 15.45 -6.76 -22.59
C TYR A 450 16.73 -5.97 -22.39
N ASN A 451 17.43 -6.19 -21.27
CA ASN A 451 18.74 -5.61 -21.03
C ASN A 451 19.82 -6.62 -21.48
N PRO A 452 20.54 -6.36 -22.58
CA PRO A 452 21.50 -7.32 -23.12
C PRO A 452 22.74 -7.48 -22.25
N SER A 453 23.20 -6.42 -21.59
CA SER A 453 24.39 -6.48 -20.72
C SER A 453 24.14 -7.34 -19.47
N LYS A 454 22.92 -7.31 -18.95
CA LYS A 454 22.51 -8.08 -17.76
C LYS A 454 21.75 -9.36 -18.10
N GLN A 455 21.55 -9.66 -19.39
CA GLN A 455 20.81 -10.81 -19.89
C GLN A 455 19.47 -11.05 -19.17
N ARG A 456 18.69 -9.98 -18.98
CA ARG A 456 17.44 -10.05 -18.21
C ARG A 456 16.43 -9.00 -18.63
N ILE A 457 15.18 -9.22 -18.22
CA ILE A 457 14.10 -8.26 -18.40
C ILE A 457 14.37 -6.93 -17.68
N GLN A 458 14.02 -5.83 -18.32
CA GLN A 458 14.13 -4.46 -17.82
C GLN A 458 12.75 -3.80 -17.70
N VAL A 459 12.20 -3.78 -16.48
CA VAL A 459 10.85 -3.26 -16.22
C VAL A 459 10.73 -1.74 -16.47
N SER A 460 11.83 -0.98 -16.33
CA SER A 460 11.83 0.46 -16.57
C SER A 460 11.53 0.85 -18.02
N GLY A 461 11.69 -0.07 -18.98
CA GLY A 461 11.37 0.17 -20.39
C GLY A 461 9.89 0.12 -20.73
N LYS A 462 9.00 -0.25 -19.78
CA LYS A 462 7.56 -0.43 -20.03
C LYS A 462 6.89 0.75 -20.72
N ASN A 463 7.14 1.97 -20.25
CA ASN A 463 6.52 3.17 -20.82
C ASN A 463 6.97 3.41 -22.27
N LEU A 464 8.26 3.20 -22.55
CA LEU A 464 8.80 3.31 -23.91
C LEU A 464 8.19 2.21 -24.81
N ALA A 465 8.11 0.97 -24.33
CA ALA A 465 7.46 -0.11 -25.07
C ALA A 465 5.99 0.19 -25.39
N THR A 466 5.25 0.76 -24.44
CA THR A 466 3.85 1.20 -24.63
C THR A 466 3.76 2.23 -25.75
N GLN A 467 4.62 3.26 -25.74
CA GLN A 467 4.64 4.29 -26.78
C GLN A 467 5.05 3.75 -28.15
N LEU A 468 5.99 2.80 -28.19
CA LEU A 468 6.39 2.13 -29.43
C LEU A 468 5.25 1.30 -30.03
N ILE A 469 4.46 0.60 -29.21
CA ILE A 469 3.28 -0.16 -29.68
C ILE A 469 2.22 0.77 -30.27
N ILE A 470 1.94 1.90 -29.61
CA ILE A 470 1.04 2.93 -30.14
C ILE A 470 1.56 3.41 -31.50
N TYR A 471 2.83 3.82 -31.56
CA TYR A 471 3.47 4.29 -32.79
C TYR A 471 3.46 3.25 -33.91
N LEU A 472 3.70 1.97 -33.62
CA LEU A 472 3.65 0.89 -34.61
C LEU A 472 2.30 0.84 -35.32
N ILE A 473 1.20 1.07 -34.60
CA ILE A 473 -0.16 0.93 -35.14
C ILE A 473 -0.64 2.20 -35.84
N THR A 474 -0.36 3.37 -35.26
CA THR A 474 -0.89 4.66 -35.73
C THR A 474 0.09 5.45 -36.59
N GLY A 475 1.39 5.17 -36.48
CA GLY A 475 2.41 6.15 -36.81
C GLY A 475 2.34 7.37 -35.88
N SER A 476 2.89 8.50 -36.34
CA SER A 476 2.73 9.79 -35.67
C SER A 476 2.63 10.90 -36.72
N THR A 477 1.72 11.84 -36.48
CA THR A 477 1.61 13.10 -37.24
C THR A 477 2.28 14.28 -36.52
N ASP A 478 2.69 14.09 -35.27
CA ASP A 478 3.41 15.10 -34.47
C ASP A 478 4.91 14.85 -34.55
N GLU A 479 5.62 15.75 -35.22
CA GLU A 479 7.06 15.70 -35.41
C GLU A 479 7.83 15.75 -34.08
N PHE A 480 7.39 16.56 -33.12
CA PHE A 480 8.05 16.70 -31.83
C PHE A 480 7.92 15.43 -30.98
N ALA A 481 6.72 14.85 -30.92
CA ALA A 481 6.50 13.58 -30.25
C ALA A 481 7.34 12.45 -30.88
N THR A 482 7.46 12.44 -32.21
CA THR A 482 8.25 11.46 -32.96
C THR A 482 9.75 11.59 -32.64
N ILE A 483 10.29 12.81 -32.64
CA ILE A 483 11.69 13.09 -32.29
C ILE A 483 11.99 12.66 -30.86
N LYS A 484 11.09 12.96 -29.92
CA LYS A 484 11.22 12.57 -28.51
C LYS A 484 11.22 11.05 -28.36
N LEU A 485 10.29 10.35 -29.00
CA LEU A 485 10.21 8.89 -28.97
C LEU A 485 11.47 8.25 -29.58
N ARG A 486 11.93 8.74 -30.75
CA ARG A 486 13.17 8.28 -31.38
C ARG A 486 14.38 8.46 -30.47
N THR A 487 14.48 9.61 -29.80
CA THR A 487 15.59 9.91 -28.87
C THR A 487 15.59 8.94 -27.68
N GLN A 488 14.42 8.65 -27.10
CA GLN A 488 14.30 7.67 -26.02
C GLN A 488 14.64 6.25 -26.49
N PHE A 489 14.18 5.88 -27.69
CA PHE A 489 14.47 4.59 -28.30
C PHE A 489 15.97 4.41 -28.59
N ALA A 490 16.62 5.41 -29.18
CA ALA A 490 18.06 5.43 -29.42
C ALA A 490 18.85 5.26 -28.11
N LYS A 491 18.46 6.00 -27.06
CA LYS A 491 19.08 5.90 -25.74
C LYS A 491 18.94 4.49 -25.15
N ALA A 492 17.77 3.86 -25.28
CA ALA A 492 17.55 2.51 -24.79
C ALA A 492 18.43 1.46 -25.48
N ARG A 493 18.86 1.74 -26.72
CA ARG A 493 19.67 0.84 -27.55
C ARG A 493 21.16 1.18 -27.58
N THR A 494 21.58 2.16 -26.79
CA THR A 494 22.98 2.58 -26.65
C THR A 494 23.70 1.64 -25.68
N LEU A 495 24.85 1.09 -26.10
CA LEU A 495 25.67 0.16 -25.30
C LEU A 495 26.86 0.86 -24.63
N ALA A 496 27.43 1.87 -25.29
CA ALA A 496 28.58 2.65 -24.84
C ALA A 496 28.47 4.10 -25.35
N GLU A 497 29.35 4.99 -24.90
CA GLU A 497 29.44 6.36 -25.43
C GLU A 497 29.61 6.28 -26.96
N ASP A 498 28.62 6.82 -27.68
CA ASP A 498 28.52 6.87 -29.16
C ASP A 498 28.30 5.56 -29.93
N GLN A 499 28.00 4.43 -29.26
CA GLN A 499 27.66 3.17 -29.94
C GLN A 499 26.28 2.65 -29.55
N ALA A 500 25.40 2.48 -30.54
CA ALA A 500 24.08 1.88 -30.39
C ALA A 500 23.87 0.75 -31.42
N ILE A 501 22.93 -0.16 -31.15
CA ILE A 501 22.55 -1.20 -32.12
C ILE A 501 21.25 -0.83 -32.82
N ASN A 502 21.23 -0.79 -34.15
CA ASN A 502 20.01 -0.56 -34.92
C ASN A 502 19.13 -1.81 -35.06
N LEU A 503 17.97 -1.69 -35.70
CA LEU A 503 17.02 -2.79 -35.91
C LEU A 503 17.49 -3.84 -36.93
N ALA A 504 18.60 -3.59 -37.66
CA ALA A 504 19.27 -4.61 -38.47
C ALA A 504 20.30 -5.42 -37.67
N GLY A 505 20.55 -5.05 -36.41
CA GLY A 505 21.56 -5.67 -35.55
C GLY A 505 22.97 -5.10 -35.72
N ASN A 506 23.14 -4.00 -36.48
CA ASN A 506 24.43 -3.38 -36.73
C ASN A 506 24.75 -2.32 -35.68
N LEU A 507 26.03 -2.20 -35.31
CA LEU A 507 26.55 -1.09 -34.51
C LEU A 507 26.57 0.19 -35.34
N VAL A 508 25.95 1.24 -34.81
CA VAL A 508 25.75 2.54 -35.45
C VAL A 508 25.85 3.68 -34.43
N SER A 509 25.90 4.93 -34.91
CA SER A 509 25.75 6.07 -34.01
C SER A 509 24.32 6.14 -33.45
N PRO A 510 24.11 6.56 -32.19
CA PRO A 510 22.76 6.80 -31.64
C PRO A 510 21.90 7.74 -32.50
N LYS A 511 22.53 8.65 -33.25
CA LYS A 511 21.83 9.57 -34.17
C LYS A 511 21.19 8.84 -35.37
N GLU A 512 21.75 7.70 -35.77
CA GLU A 512 21.31 6.89 -36.91
C GLU A 512 20.20 5.90 -36.53
N ILE A 513 19.86 5.79 -35.24
CA ILE A 513 18.72 4.98 -34.79
C ILE A 513 17.42 5.60 -35.28
N GLN A 514 16.68 4.83 -36.07
CA GLN A 514 15.35 5.14 -36.57
C GLN A 514 14.27 4.37 -35.80
N LEU A 515 13.06 4.90 -35.80
CA LEU A 515 11.89 4.18 -35.28
C LEU A 515 11.51 3.02 -36.21
N PRO A 516 10.84 1.98 -35.70
CA PRO A 516 10.39 0.86 -36.52
C PRO A 516 9.39 1.31 -37.58
N LYS A 517 9.26 0.54 -38.67
CA LYS A 517 8.17 0.76 -39.63
C LYS A 517 6.82 0.43 -38.98
N THR A 518 5.79 1.21 -39.32
CA THR A 518 4.41 0.96 -38.89
C THR A 518 3.83 -0.29 -39.54
N ILE A 519 2.82 -0.89 -38.91
CA ILE A 519 2.18 -2.16 -39.31
C ILE A 519 0.73 -2.02 -39.77
#